data_AF-A0A351KBY8-F1
#
_entry.id   AF-A0A351KBY8-F1
#
_cell.length_a   1.000
_cell.length_b   1.000
_cell.length_c   1.000
_cell.angle_alpha   90.00
_cell.angle_beta   90.00
_cell.angle_gamma   90.00
#
_symmetry.space_group_name_H-M   'P 1'
#
loop_
_entity.id
_entity.type
_entity.pdbx_description
1 polymer ?
#
loop_
_entity_poly.entity_id
_entity_poly.type
_entity_poly.pdbx_seq_one_letter_code
_entity_poly.pdbx_strand_id
1 'polypeptide(L)'
;PVEADLVMGVPESGMPAAEGYARASGIPYGQGLVKNRYIGRTFIAPTQAMRAAAERMKLNPLSDSTEGQRLVVVDDSIVRGTTTRAMVRMLRAAG
;
A
#
# COMPACT_ATOMS: atom_id res chain seq x y z
N PRO A 1 7.01 -19.62 4.30
CA PRO A 1 6.60 -18.19 4.33
C PRO A 1 7.69 -17.36 5.00
N VAL A 2 7.81 -16.08 4.65
CA VAL A 2 8.67 -15.16 5.43
C VAL A 2 7.99 -14.87 6.77
N GLU A 3 8.77 -14.64 7.83
CA GLU A 3 8.18 -14.17 9.08
C GLU A 3 7.67 -12.74 8.92
N ALA A 4 6.39 -12.55 9.23
CA ALA A 4 5.71 -11.26 9.18
C ALA A 4 4.60 -11.21 10.24
N ASP A 5 4.22 -10.01 10.62
CA ASP A 5 3.28 -9.75 11.71
C ASP A 5 1.88 -9.41 11.17
N LEU A 6 1.80 -8.91 9.93
CA LEU A 6 0.55 -8.55 9.26
C LEU A 6 0.61 -8.74 7.74
N VAL A 7 -0.46 -9.31 7.18
CA VAL A 7 -0.74 -9.32 5.74
C VAL A 7 -1.78 -8.24 5.43
N MET A 8 -1.52 -7.44 4.40
CA MET A 8 -2.42 -6.40 3.95
C MET A 8 -2.47 -6.31 2.42
N GLY A 9 -3.64 -5.98 1.89
CA GLY A 9 -3.82 -5.73 0.46
C GLY A 9 -3.68 -4.25 0.12
N VAL A 10 -3.16 -3.95 -1.08
CA VAL A 10 -3.27 -2.62 -1.68
C VAL A 10 -4.73 -2.40 -2.09
N PRO A 11 -5.43 -1.38 -1.55
CA PRO A 11 -6.83 -1.20 -1.85
C PRO A 11 -7.07 -0.76 -3.31
N GLU A 12 -8.02 -1.34 -4.04
CA GLU A 12 -9.01 -2.35 -3.63
C GLU A 12 -8.77 -3.73 -4.28
N SER A 13 -8.04 -3.76 -5.40
CA SER A 13 -7.84 -4.97 -6.20
C SER A 13 -6.91 -6.00 -5.55
N GLY A 14 -5.98 -5.57 -4.69
CA GLY A 14 -5.09 -6.48 -3.96
C GLY A 14 -5.74 -7.19 -2.77
N MET A 15 -6.92 -6.75 -2.30
CA MET A 15 -7.53 -7.25 -1.06
C MET A 15 -7.92 -8.74 -1.10
N PRO A 16 -8.60 -9.26 -2.16
CA PRO A 16 -8.97 -10.68 -2.18
C PRO A 16 -7.76 -11.61 -2.19
N ALA A 17 -6.71 -11.23 -2.91
CA ALA A 17 -5.45 -11.98 -2.95
C ALA A 17 -4.74 -11.95 -1.59
N ALA A 18 -4.73 -10.80 -0.91
CA ALA A 18 -4.16 -10.65 0.43
C ALA A 18 -4.87 -11.53 1.46
N GLU A 19 -6.21 -11.58 1.42
CA GLU A 19 -7.00 -12.41 2.32
C GLU A 19 -6.72 -13.91 2.09
N GLY A 20 -6.64 -14.33 0.84
CA GLY A 20 -6.24 -15.70 0.49
C GLY A 20 -4.83 -16.04 0.99
N TYR A 21 -3.88 -15.12 0.81
CA TYR A 21 -2.52 -15.28 1.30
C TYR A 21 -2.46 -15.41 2.83
N ALA A 22 -3.17 -14.54 3.56
CA ALA A 22 -3.24 -14.57 5.01
C ALA A 22 -3.79 -15.92 5.52
N ARG A 23 -4.90 -16.39 4.93
CA ARG A 23 -5.50 -17.70 5.27
C ARG A 23 -4.54 -18.86 5.04
N ALA A 24 -3.80 -18.85 3.93
CA ALA A 24 -2.85 -19.91 3.60
C ALA A 24 -1.55 -19.86 4.43
N SER A 25 -1.11 -18.66 4.81
CA SER A 25 0.14 -18.45 5.55
C SER A 25 -0.02 -18.51 7.08
N GLY A 26 -1.23 -18.32 7.59
CA GLY A 26 -1.52 -18.21 9.03
C GLY A 26 -1.17 -16.85 9.64
N ILE A 27 -0.66 -15.91 8.85
CA ILE A 27 -0.35 -14.54 9.31
C ILE A 27 -1.66 -13.74 9.36
N PRO A 28 -1.92 -12.95 10.42
CA PRO A 28 -3.12 -12.14 10.52
C PRO A 28 -3.32 -11.21 9.32
N TYR A 29 -4.55 -11.13 8.82
CA TYR A 29 -4.95 -10.14 7.83
C TYR A 29 -5.42 -8.86 8.53
N GLY A 30 -5.04 -7.70 8.00
CA GLY A 30 -5.59 -6.43 8.46
C GLY A 30 -5.43 -5.30 7.45
N GLN A 31 -5.94 -4.15 7.83
CA GLN A 31 -5.93 -2.96 7.00
C GLN A 31 -4.77 -2.04 7.41
N GLY A 32 -3.80 -1.86 6.52
CA GLY A 32 -2.66 -0.94 6.72
C GLY A 32 -2.67 0.28 5.79
N LEU A 33 -3.60 0.33 4.83
CA LEU A 33 -3.73 1.41 3.86
C LEU A 33 -5.19 1.80 3.67
N VAL A 34 -5.43 3.10 3.55
CA VAL A 34 -6.72 3.66 3.16
C VAL A 34 -6.57 4.42 1.85
N LYS A 35 -7.45 4.11 0.90
CA LYS A 35 -7.54 4.83 -0.37
C LYS A 35 -8.29 6.14 -0.19
N ASN A 36 -7.69 7.23 -0.62
CA ASN A 36 -8.37 8.51 -0.71
C ASN A 36 -9.41 8.46 -1.85
N ARG A 37 -10.70 8.41 -1.50
CA ARG A 37 -11.81 8.32 -2.48
C ARG A 37 -12.07 9.62 -3.23
N TYR A 38 -11.56 10.74 -2.74
CA TYR A 38 -11.82 12.07 -3.30
C TYR A 38 -10.63 12.62 -4.10
N ILE A 39 -9.63 11.79 -4.40
CA ILE A 39 -8.51 12.22 -5.22
C ILE A 39 -8.95 12.35 -6.68
N GLY A 40 -9.08 13.59 -7.14
CA GLY A 40 -9.42 13.92 -8.51
C GLY A 40 -8.32 13.52 -9.50
N ARG A 41 -8.68 13.46 -10.79
CA ARG A 41 -7.71 13.27 -11.87
C ARG A 41 -6.88 14.56 -12.02
N THR A 42 -5.58 14.50 -11.73
CA THR A 42 -4.66 15.60 -12.03
C THR A 42 -4.27 15.55 -13.51
N PHE A 43 -4.84 16.43 -14.33
CA PHE A 43 -4.60 16.43 -15.79
C PHE A 43 -3.24 17.01 -16.18
N ILE A 44 -2.82 18.11 -15.56
CA ILE A 44 -1.56 18.79 -15.86
C ILE A 44 -0.86 19.11 -14.55
N ALA A 45 0.25 18.42 -14.29
CA ALA A 45 1.15 18.73 -13.20
C ALA A 45 2.50 19.16 -13.80
N PRO A 46 2.95 20.41 -13.56
CA PRO A 46 4.05 21.02 -14.31
C PRO A 46 5.42 20.39 -14.00
N THR A 47 5.55 19.65 -12.90
CA THR A 47 6.82 19.01 -12.52
C THR A 47 6.62 17.55 -12.11
N GLN A 48 7.70 16.77 -12.24
CA GLN A 48 7.73 15.37 -11.79
C GLN A 48 7.50 15.27 -10.27
N ALA A 49 8.02 16.23 -9.49
CA ALA A 49 7.84 16.28 -8.05
C ALA A 49 6.36 16.45 -7.65
N MET A 50 5.62 17.32 -8.34
CA MET A 50 4.18 17.49 -8.10
C MET A 50 3.38 16.24 -8.47
N ARG A 51 3.77 15.52 -9.54
CA ARG A 51 3.15 14.23 -9.88
C ARG A 51 3.39 13.18 -8.81
N ALA A 52 4.63 13.07 -8.32
CA ALA A 52 4.96 12.13 -7.23
C ALA A 52 4.23 12.47 -5.92
N ALA A 53 4.05 13.76 -5.60
CA ALA A 53 3.26 14.19 -4.46
C ALA A 53 1.78 13.83 -4.60
N ALA A 54 1.19 14.03 -5.79
CA ALA A 54 -0.18 13.63 -6.07
C ALA A 54 -0.38 12.10 -6.00
N GLU A 55 0.63 11.31 -6.40
CA GLU A 55 0.60 9.85 -6.22
C GLU A 55 0.60 9.44 -4.74
N ARG A 56 1.39 10.12 -3.90
CA ARG A 56 1.40 9.87 -2.45
C ARG A 56 0.05 10.16 -1.79
N MET A 57 -0.71 11.13 -2.28
CA MET A 57 -2.03 11.45 -1.72
C MET A 57 -3.11 10.39 -2.00
N LYS A 58 -2.84 9.41 -2.87
CA LYS A 58 -3.83 8.38 -3.25
C LYS A 58 -4.05 7.33 -2.16
N LEU A 59 -3.00 7.01 -1.41
CA LEU A 59 -3.01 5.99 -0.38
C LEU A 59 -2.39 6.58 0.89
N ASN A 60 -3.03 6.36 2.03
CA ASN A 60 -2.50 6.78 3.32
C ASN A 60 -2.25 5.56 4.19
N PRO A 61 -1.08 5.45 4.83
CA PRO A 61 -0.81 4.39 5.80
C PRO A 61 -1.64 4.62 7.06
N LEU A 62 -2.08 3.53 7.69
CA LEU A 62 -2.69 3.54 9.01
C LEU A 62 -1.61 3.23 10.05
N SER A 63 -1.04 4.27 10.66
CA SER A 63 0.06 4.14 11.64
C SER A 63 -0.23 3.10 12.72
N ASP A 64 -1.46 3.09 13.24
CA ASP A 64 -1.89 2.20 14.33
C ASP A 64 -1.73 0.71 13.98
N SER A 65 -1.76 0.34 12.69
CA SER A 65 -1.60 -1.03 12.23
C SER A 65 -0.29 -1.29 11.49
N THR A 66 0.46 -0.25 11.08
CA THR A 66 1.70 -0.42 10.30
C THR A 66 2.96 -0.17 11.10
N GLU A 67 2.92 0.67 12.14
CA GLU A 67 4.10 1.09 12.90
C GLU A 67 4.71 -0.08 13.69
N GLY A 68 6.01 -0.30 13.51
CA GLY A 68 6.79 -1.35 14.17
C GLY A 68 6.53 -2.76 13.64
N GLN A 69 5.69 -2.94 12.62
CA GLN A 69 5.29 -4.26 12.14
C GLN A 69 6.07 -4.72 10.90
N ARG A 70 6.33 -6.02 10.81
CA ARG A 70 6.82 -6.65 9.58
C ARG A 70 5.63 -6.93 8.66
N LEU A 71 5.52 -6.17 7.58
CA LEU A 71 4.37 -6.20 6.69
C LEU A 71 4.59 -7.09 5.46
N VAL A 72 3.60 -7.91 5.13
CA VAL A 72 3.41 -8.48 3.79
C VAL A 72 2.37 -7.65 3.06
N VAL A 73 2.79 -6.97 1.99
CA VAL A 73 1.92 -6.13 1.17
C VAL A 73 1.63 -6.85 -0.14
N VAL A 74 0.35 -7.10 -0.41
CA VAL A 74 -0.10 -7.79 -1.63
C VAL A 74 -0.77 -6.80 -2.57
N ASP A 75 -0.25 -6.70 -3.78
CA ASP A 75 -0.76 -5.86 -4.87
C ASP A 75 -1.27 -6.76 -6.00
N ASP A 76 -2.17 -6.26 -6.85
CA ASP A 76 -2.71 -7.04 -7.96
C ASP A 76 -1.70 -7.23 -9.10
N SER A 77 -0.81 -6.25 -9.28
CA SER A 77 0.09 -6.18 -10.42
C SER A 77 1.23 -5.18 -10.18
N ILE A 78 2.37 -5.44 -10.82
CA ILE A 78 3.46 -4.47 -10.92
C ILE A 78 3.77 -4.29 -12.41
N VAL A 79 3.38 -3.15 -12.98
CA VAL A 79 3.66 -2.85 -14.40
C VAL A 79 5.01 -2.15 -14.57
N ARG A 80 5.21 -1.04 -13.88
CA ARG A 80 6.44 -0.22 -13.96
C ARG A 80 7.18 -0.07 -12.62
N GLY A 81 6.57 -0.49 -11.52
CA GLY A 81 7.16 -0.45 -10.17
C GLY A 81 7.34 0.94 -9.55
N THR A 82 7.01 2.03 -10.23
CA THR A 82 7.11 3.40 -9.66
C THR A 82 6.18 3.57 -8.47
N THR A 83 4.91 3.17 -8.61
CA THR A 83 3.90 3.19 -7.55
C THR A 83 4.31 2.30 -6.37
N THR A 84 4.71 1.06 -6.66
CA THR A 84 5.16 0.11 -5.64
C THR A 84 6.34 0.66 -4.84
N ARG A 85 7.33 1.26 -5.52
CA ARG A 85 8.48 1.89 -4.85
C ARG A 85 8.06 3.07 -3.98
N ALA A 86 7.15 3.91 -4.44
CA ALA A 86 6.63 5.03 -3.67
C ALA A 86 5.86 4.55 -2.42
N MET A 87 5.02 3.54 -2.58
CA MET A 87 4.24 2.93 -1.51
C MET A 87 5.14 2.27 -0.45
N VAL A 88 6.14 1.49 -0.85
CA VAL A 88 7.09 0.86 0.09
C VAL A 88 7.85 1.93 0.88
N ARG A 89 8.29 3.02 0.23
CA ARG A 89 8.94 4.14 0.93
C ARG A 89 8.00 4.81 1.92
N MET A 90 6.73 4.96 1.57
CA MET A 90 5.71 5.56 2.43
C MET A 90 5.44 4.68 3.66
N LEU A 91 5.28 3.36 3.47
CA LEU A 91 5.07 2.43 4.58
C LEU A 91 6.26 2.43 5.54
N ARG A 92 7.49 2.35 5.02
CA ARG A 92 8.71 2.44 5.86
C ARG A 92 8.90 3.78 6.57
N ALA A 93 8.30 4.85 6.05
CA ALA A 93 8.33 6.16 6.69
C ALA A 93 7.24 6.31 7.76
N ALA A 94 6.22 5.45 7.74
CA ALA A 94 5.14 5.41 8.72
C ALA A 94 5.49 4.60 9.98
N GLY A 95 6.68 3.99 10.01
CA GLY A 95 7.18 3.13 11.08
C GLY A 95 7.46 1.73 10.58
#